data_AF-A0A1L9X7F2-F1
#
_entry.id   AF-A0A1L9X7F2-F1
#
_cell.length_a   1.000
_cell.length_b   1.000
_cell.length_c   1.000
_cell.angle_alpha   90.00
_cell.angle_beta   90.00
_cell.angle_gamma   90.00
#
_symmetry.space_group_name_H-M   'P 1'
#
loop_
_entity.id
_entity.type
_entity.pdbx_description
1 polymer ?
#
loop_
_entity_poly.entity_id
_entity_poly.type
_entity_poly.pdbx_seq_one_letter_code
_entity_poly.pdbx_strand_id
1 'polypeptide(L)'
;MRLFPTRFVHLVGRCLLGVIAAFTLSGTLALVFQCRPVQAAYDKTLTHATCYTPETSYAILMMQGVVMFVLDVIILILPMRPIWQLQMPMKKRLLVIGLLCIGVPYPFADLIP
;
A
#
# COMPACT_ATOMS: atom_id res chain seq x y z
N MET A 1 -19.74 -9.47 -26.32
CA MET A 1 -18.68 -10.43 -25.92
C MET A 1 -18.12 -10.03 -24.55
N ARG A 2 -18.36 -10.81 -23.49
CA ARG A 2 -17.93 -10.53 -22.09
C ARG A 2 -16.73 -11.42 -21.77
N LEU A 3 -15.51 -10.96 -22.01
CA LEU A 3 -14.35 -11.86 -22.14
C LEU A 3 -13.43 -12.00 -20.92
N PHE A 4 -13.65 -11.34 -19.76
CA PHE A 4 -12.88 -11.62 -18.53
C PHE A 4 -13.73 -11.54 -17.25
N PRO A 5 -13.55 -12.44 -16.28
CA PRO A 5 -14.23 -12.40 -14.99
C PRO A 5 -13.66 -11.29 -14.08
N THR A 6 -13.91 -10.02 -14.41
CA THR A 6 -13.43 -8.82 -13.67
C THR A 6 -13.95 -8.73 -12.22
N ARG A 7 -14.99 -9.51 -11.87
CA ARG A 7 -15.59 -9.50 -10.52
C ARG A 7 -14.57 -9.89 -9.43
N PHE A 8 -13.66 -10.83 -9.72
CA PHE A 8 -12.64 -11.24 -8.76
C PHE A 8 -11.63 -10.12 -8.49
N VAL A 9 -11.20 -9.42 -9.55
CA VAL A 9 -10.28 -8.27 -9.44
C VAL A 9 -10.90 -7.14 -8.64
N HIS A 10 -12.17 -6.80 -8.91
CA HIS A 10 -12.88 -5.79 -8.13
C HIS A 10 -13.14 -6.20 -6.68
N LEU A 11 -13.40 -7.48 -6.42
CA LEU A 11 -13.58 -8.00 -5.05
C LEU A 11 -12.28 -7.91 -4.26
N VAL A 12 -11.18 -8.46 -4.81
CA VAL A 12 -9.86 -8.44 -4.19
C VAL A 12 -9.38 -7.00 -4.02
N GLY A 13 -9.59 -6.13 -5.01
CA GLY A 13 -9.27 -4.71 -4.93
C GLY A 13 -10.02 -4.01 -3.79
N ARG A 14 -11.33 -4.25 -3.65
CA ARG A 14 -12.12 -3.69 -2.53
C ARG A 14 -11.66 -4.23 -1.17
N CYS A 15 -11.30 -5.51 -1.10
CA CYS A 15 -10.73 -6.10 0.12
C CYS A 15 -9.39 -5.44 0.50
N LEU A 16 -8.46 -5.32 -0.45
CA LEU A 16 -7.16 -4.68 -0.23
C LEU A 16 -7.31 -3.22 0.23
N LEU A 17 -8.22 -2.47 -0.41
CA LEU A 17 -8.48 -1.08 -0.06
C LEU A 17 -9.06 -0.94 1.36
N GLY A 18 -9.93 -1.88 1.76
CA GLY A 18 -10.43 -1.97 3.13
C GLY A 18 -9.34 -2.29 4.15
N VAL A 19 -8.44 -3.24 3.82
CA VAL A 19 -7.30 -3.60 4.68
C VAL A 19 -6.36 -2.40 4.87
N ILE A 20 -6.01 -1.71 3.80
CA ILE A 20 -5.16 -0.51 3.86
C ILE A 20 -5.80 0.54 4.77
N ALA A 21 -7.07 0.88 4.53
CA ALA A 21 -7.79 1.86 5.33
C ALA A 21 -7.82 1.48 6.83
N ALA A 22 -8.06 0.21 7.15
CA ALA A 22 -8.06 -0.28 8.52
C ALA A 22 -6.68 -0.16 9.20
N PHE A 23 -5.61 -0.54 8.49
CA PHE A 23 -4.25 -0.41 9.03
C PHE A 23 -3.84 1.06 9.20
N THR A 24 -4.14 1.93 8.23
CA THR A 24 -3.86 3.36 8.34
C THR A 24 -4.60 3.97 9.53
N LEU A 25 -5.88 3.61 9.72
CA LEU A 25 -6.67 4.09 10.86
C LEU A 25 -6.13 3.57 12.20
N SER A 26 -5.70 2.31 12.26
CA SER A 26 -5.05 1.77 13.45
C SER A 26 -3.74 2.48 13.77
N GLY A 27 -2.96 2.85 12.74
CA GLY A 27 -1.71 3.60 12.90
C GLY A 27 -1.92 5.01 13.44
N THR A 28 -2.88 5.73 12.87
CA THR A 28 -3.22 7.08 13.34
C THR A 28 -3.76 7.07 14.76
N LEU A 29 -4.60 6.09 15.12
CA LEU A 29 -5.06 5.92 16.49
C LEU A 29 -3.91 5.58 17.44
N ALA A 30 -2.99 4.70 17.05
CA ALA A 30 -1.80 4.39 17.87
C ALA A 30 -0.92 5.62 18.10
N LEU A 31 -0.77 6.48 17.09
CA LEU A 31 0.01 7.71 17.19
C LEU A 31 -0.70 8.77 18.05
N VAL A 32 -2.03 8.90 17.93
CA VAL A 32 -2.82 9.82 18.76
C VAL A 32 -2.86 9.36 20.22
N PHE A 33 -3.01 8.07 20.47
CA PHE A 33 -3.05 7.48 21.81
C PHE A 33 -1.69 7.02 22.34
N GLN A 34 -0.59 7.50 21.75
CA GLN A 34 0.77 7.15 22.17
C GLN A 34 1.07 7.55 23.64
N CYS A 35 0.36 8.55 24.15
CA CYS A 35 0.46 9.03 25.53
C CYS A 35 -0.93 9.10 26.19
N ARG A 36 -1.00 8.70 27.46
CA ARG A 36 -2.14 8.93 28.34
C ARG A 36 -1.69 9.88 29.46
N PRO A 37 -2.21 11.12 29.53
CA PRO A 37 -3.12 11.81 28.60
C PRO A 37 -2.45 12.25 27.29
N VAL A 38 -3.23 12.41 26.21
CA VAL A 38 -2.72 12.86 24.90
C VAL A 38 -2.05 14.24 24.96
N GLN A 39 -2.47 15.07 25.92
CA GLN A 39 -1.93 16.41 26.16
C GLN A 39 -0.44 16.38 26.51
N ALA A 40 0.04 15.30 27.14
CA ALA A 40 1.45 15.14 27.47
C ALA A 40 2.36 14.96 26.25
N ALA A 41 1.80 14.70 25.07
CA ALA A 41 2.57 14.71 23.83
C ALA A 41 3.07 16.12 23.47
N TYR A 42 2.31 17.16 23.84
CA TYR A 42 2.59 18.57 23.50
C TYR A 42 3.04 19.38 24.71
N ASP A 43 2.52 19.09 25.90
CA ASP A 43 2.85 19.77 27.15
C ASP A 43 3.73 18.88 28.05
N LYS A 44 5.03 19.15 28.01
CA LYS A 44 6.08 18.42 28.73
C LYS A 44 6.10 18.71 30.23
N THR A 45 5.26 19.63 30.72
CA THR A 45 5.20 20.02 32.14
C THR A 45 4.41 19.02 32.99
N LEU A 46 3.64 18.13 32.34
CA LEU A 46 2.84 17.09 32.99
C LEU A 46 3.71 15.87 33.34
N THR A 47 4.13 15.78 34.60
CA THR A 47 5.00 14.71 35.14
C THR A 47 4.27 13.38 35.41
N HIS A 48 2.94 13.33 35.28
CA HIS A 48 2.10 12.13 35.46
C HIS A 48 1.61 11.53 34.13
N ALA A 49 2.44 11.60 33.09
CA ALA A 49 2.13 11.04 31.79
C ALA A 49 2.70 9.63 31.64
N THR A 50 1.84 8.65 31.38
CA THR A 50 2.24 7.31 30.94
C THR A 50 2.22 7.29 29.41
N CYS A 51 3.39 7.41 28.79
CA CYS A 51 3.58 7.24 27.35
C CYS A 51 4.11 5.85 27.05
N TYR A 52 3.81 5.34 25.84
CA TYR A 52 4.52 4.18 25.32
C TYR A 52 6.02 4.45 25.29
N THR A 53 6.79 3.43 25.66
CA THR A 53 8.23 3.43 25.51
C THR A 53 8.63 3.63 24.05
N PRO A 54 9.70 4.39 23.75
CA PRO A 54 10.08 4.72 22.38
C PRO A 54 10.39 3.46 21.54
N GLU A 55 10.91 2.41 22.15
CA GLU A 55 11.11 1.10 21.54
C GLU A 55 9.80 0.45 21.06
N THR A 56 8.73 0.54 21.85
CA THR A 56 7.43 -0.05 21.50
C THR A 56 6.72 0.71 20.39
N SER A 57 6.76 2.05 20.41
CA SER A 57 6.15 2.86 19.35
C SER A 57 6.90 2.69 18.03
N TYR A 58 8.23 2.63 18.06
CA TYR A 58 9.05 2.34 16.90
C TYR A 58 8.76 0.97 16.29
N ALA A 59 8.67 -0.08 17.12
CA ALA A 59 8.34 -1.42 16.66
C ALA A 59 6.99 -1.50 15.95
N ILE A 60 5.96 -0.83 16.49
CA ILE A 60 4.61 -0.78 15.90
C ILE A 60 4.64 -0.09 14.54
N LEU A 61 5.32 1.06 14.43
CA LEU A 61 5.44 1.82 13.18
C LEU A 61 6.21 1.04 12.11
N MET A 62 7.29 0.36 12.51
CA MET A 62 8.09 -0.45 11.59
C MET A 62 7.29 -1.63 11.04
N MET A 63 6.57 -2.36 11.90
CA MET A 63 5.68 -3.43 11.44
C MET A 63 4.59 -2.91 10.50
N GLN A 64 3.98 -1.77 10.82
CA GLN A 64 2.97 -1.16 9.95
C GLN A 64 3.54 -0.78 8.58
N GLY A 65 4.73 -0.19 8.54
CA GLY A 65 5.42 0.15 7.28
C GLY A 65 5.71 -1.07 6.42
N VAL A 66 6.20 -2.17 7.02
CA VAL A 66 6.45 -3.43 6.29
C VAL A 66 5.17 -3.99 5.69
N VAL A 67 4.06 -3.98 6.45
CA VAL A 67 2.77 -4.48 5.95
C VAL A 67 2.25 -3.63 4.78
N MET A 68 2.35 -2.30 4.87
CA MET A 68 1.95 -1.41 3.77
C MET A 68 2.78 -1.67 2.51
N PHE A 69 4.11 -1.80 2.64
CA PHE A 69 4.98 -2.10 1.51
C PHE A 69 4.62 -3.43 0.83
N VAL A 70 4.31 -4.47 1.61
CA VAL A 70 3.86 -5.75 1.06
C VAL A 70 2.52 -5.60 0.33
N LEU A 71 1.59 -4.81 0.86
CA LEU A 71 0.30 -4.54 0.20
C LEU A 71 0.49 -3.79 -1.13
N ASP A 72 1.43 -2.85 -1.21
CA ASP A 72 1.76 -2.16 -2.47
C ASP A 72 2.25 -3.14 -3.53
N VAL A 73 3.16 -4.05 -3.17
CA VAL A 73 3.65 -5.11 -4.08
C VAL A 73 2.51 -6.03 -4.52
N ILE A 74 1.56 -6.34 -3.64
CA ILE A 74 0.40 -7.18 -3.99
C ILE A 74 -0.52 -6.46 -4.99
N ILE A 75 -0.79 -5.17 -4.78
CA ILE A 75 -1.60 -4.35 -5.69
C ILE A 75 -0.94 -4.27 -7.06
N LEU A 76 0.38 -4.13 -7.09
CA LEU A 76 1.20 -4.12 -8.30
C LEU A 76 1.03 -5.39 -9.15
N ILE A 77 0.94 -6.55 -8.48
CA ILE A 77 0.82 -7.87 -9.12
C ILE A 77 -0.64 -8.22 -9.45
N LEU A 78 -1.61 -7.59 -8.79
CA LEU A 78 -3.04 -7.83 -8.98
C LEU A 78 -3.50 -7.78 -10.45
N PRO A 79 -3.14 -6.77 -11.27
CA PRO A 79 -3.52 -6.74 -12.69
C PRO A 79 -2.68 -7.70 -13.55
N MET A 80 -1.48 -8.11 -13.12
CA MET A 80 -0.63 -9.04 -13.89
C MET A 80 -1.16 -10.47 -13.90
N ARG A 81 -1.77 -10.92 -12.80
CA ARG A 81 -2.32 -12.28 -12.66
C ARG A 81 -3.33 -12.65 -13.77
N PRO A 82 -4.39 -11.84 -14.02
CA PRO A 82 -5.34 -12.13 -15.11
C PRO A 82 -4.72 -11.99 -16.51
N ILE A 83 -3.69 -11.14 -16.68
CA ILE A 83 -2.97 -10.97 -17.95
C ILE A 83 -2.14 -12.22 -18.30
N TRP A 84 -1.61 -12.97 -17.32
CA TRP A 84 -0.87 -14.20 -17.60
C TRP A 84 -1.76 -15.39 -17.97
N GLN A 85 -2.99 -15.42 -17.47
CA GLN A 85 -3.96 -16.48 -17.77
C GLN A 85 -4.55 -16.33 -19.19
N LEU A 86 -4.44 -15.15 -19.78
CA LEU A 86 -4.85 -14.89 -21.15
C LEU A 86 -3.62 -14.62 -22.00
N GLN A 87 -3.28 -15.53 -22.93
CA GLN A 87 -2.10 -15.47 -23.80
C GLN A 87 -1.98 -14.15 -24.60
N MET A 88 -1.56 -13.06 -23.97
CA MET A 88 -1.33 -11.78 -24.64
C MET A 88 0.10 -11.75 -25.22
N PRO A 89 0.30 -11.17 -26.41
CA PRO A 89 1.61 -11.09 -27.06
C PRO A 89 2.59 -10.26 -26.23
N MET A 90 3.87 -10.64 -26.26
CA MET A 90 4.97 -10.09 -25.44
C MET A 90 5.05 -8.55 -25.41
N LYS A 91 4.59 -7.87 -26.46
CA LYS A 91 4.52 -6.39 -26.55
C LYS A 91 3.66 -5.77 -25.45
N LYS A 92 2.52 -6.38 -25.08
CA LYS A 92 1.64 -5.89 -24.00
C LYS A 92 2.25 -6.15 -22.62
N ARG A 93 2.97 -7.26 -22.46
CA ARG A 93 3.67 -7.65 -21.23
C ARG A 93 4.82 -6.68 -20.91
N LEU A 94 5.60 -6.29 -21.93
CA LEU A 94 6.68 -5.32 -21.79
C LEU A 94 6.14 -3.93 -21.43
N LEU A 95 4.99 -3.53 -21.99
CA LEU A 95 4.33 -2.26 -21.71
C LEU A 95 3.86 -2.17 -20.24
N VAL A 96 3.28 -3.25 -19.70
CA VAL A 96 2.84 -3.31 -18.28
C VAL A 96 4.04 -3.30 -17.33
N ILE A 97 5.12 -4.04 -17.62
CA ILE A 97 6.35 -4.01 -16.82
C ILE A 97 7.01 -2.62 -16.90
N GLY A 98 7.02 -2.01 -18.09
CA GLY A 98 7.51 -0.64 -18.31
C GLY A 98 6.72 0.41 -17.52
N LEU A 99 5.39 0.35 -17.53
CA LEU A 99 4.51 1.25 -16.75
C LEU A 99 4.68 1.11 -15.23
N LEU A 100 5.16 -0.04 -14.78
CA LEU A 100 5.35 -0.37 -13.37
C LEU A 100 6.70 0.10 -12.84
N CYS A 101 7.74 -0.07 -13.67
CA CYS A 101 9.10 0.33 -13.33
C CYS A 101 9.36 1.81 -13.61
N ILE A 102 8.60 2.41 -14.51
CA ILE A 102 8.73 3.80 -14.96
C ILE A 102 7.35 4.42 -14.79
N GLY A 103 7.20 5.43 -13.94
CA GLY A 103 5.98 6.27 -13.89
C GLY A 103 5.83 7.16 -15.13
N VAL A 104 6.00 6.57 -16.32
CA VAL A 104 5.92 7.04 -17.71
C VAL A 104 6.64 8.37 -17.98
N PRO A 105 7.55 8.37 -18.97
CA PRO A 105 7.16 9.13 -20.13
C PRO A 105 7.10 8.22 -21.36
N TYR A 106 6.13 8.59 -22.16
CA TYR A 106 5.69 8.18 -23.47
C TYR A 106 6.74 8.24 -24.60
N PRO A 107 7.92 8.93 -24.55
CA PRO A 107 8.72 9.11 -25.76
C PRO A 107 9.59 7.91 -26.12
N PHE A 108 9.57 6.81 -25.35
CA PHE A 108 10.35 5.62 -25.71
C PHE A 108 9.68 4.77 -26.81
N ALA A 109 8.36 4.93 -27.02
CA ALA A 109 7.64 4.25 -28.09
C ALA A 109 7.82 4.93 -29.47
N ASP A 110 8.21 6.21 -29.49
CA ASP A 110 8.55 6.96 -30.72
C ASP A 110 10.03 6.76 -31.15
N LEU A 111 10.81 5.98 -30.40
CA LEU A 111 12.26 5.77 -30.62
C LEU A 111 12.63 4.35 -31.12
N ILE A 112 11.65 3.55 -31.55
CA ILE A 112 11.91 2.30 -32.28
C ILE A 112 11.30 2.44 -33.68
N PRO A 113 12.11 2.38 -34.77
CA PRO A 113 11.64 2.52 -36.15
C PRO A 113 10.76 1.36 -36.61
#